data_AF-A0A9J8CLU9-F1
#
_entry.id   AF-A0A9J8CLU9-F1
#
_cell.length_a   1.000
_cell.length_b   1.000
_cell.length_c   1.000
_cell.angle_alpha   90.00
_cell.angle_beta   90.00
_cell.angle_gamma   90.00
#
_symmetry.space_group_name_H-M   'P 1'
#
loop_
_entity.id
_entity.type
_entity.pdbx_description
1 polymer ?
#
loop_
_entity_poly.entity_id
_entity_poly.type
_entity_poly.pdbx_seq_one_letter_code
_entity_poly.pdbx_strand_id
1 'polypeptide(L)'
;MVRSKEIQKQMRKKVTELYQSGKGYKAISKALGLQRTTVRAIIHKRQKHGTVENLPRSGFPRAQRRLIQEVTKNPTTTSKELQASLASVKVSVHDSSLRKRLGKNGLHGRVPRRKPLLSKKNVKACLSFARKHLDDPQDFWENTLWTDETKVELFGRCVSNYVWRKSNTAFQKKNILLTVKYGGGSVMVWGCFAASGPGRLAVINGTMNSAVYQKILKENVRPSVRDLKLKRTWVLQQDNDPKHTSKSTSEWLKKNKMKTLE
;
A
#
# COMPACT_ATOMS: atom_id res chain seq x y z
N MET A 1 -41.14 -6.29 5.75
CA MET A 1 -41.47 -6.99 7.02
C MET A 1 -40.67 -6.38 8.15
N VAL A 2 -41.32 -5.64 9.04
CA VAL A 2 -40.70 -5.12 10.27
C VAL A 2 -40.34 -6.33 11.13
N ARG A 3 -39.07 -6.44 11.52
CA ARG A 3 -38.56 -7.62 12.24
C ARG A 3 -39.01 -7.58 13.70
N SER A 4 -39.55 -8.68 14.19
CA SER A 4 -39.88 -8.83 15.61
C SER A 4 -38.61 -8.77 16.48
N LYS A 5 -38.74 -8.13 17.64
CA LYS A 5 -37.64 -7.94 18.60
C LYS A 5 -37.19 -9.31 19.11
N GLU A 6 -35.89 -9.60 18.99
CA GLU A 6 -35.34 -10.87 19.47
C GLU A 6 -35.46 -10.98 21.00
N ILE A 7 -35.82 -12.16 21.48
CA ILE A 7 -35.92 -12.43 22.92
C ILE A 7 -34.53 -12.43 23.54
N GLN A 8 -34.36 -11.65 24.61
CA GLN A 8 -33.11 -11.51 25.35
C GLN A 8 -32.61 -12.85 25.90
N LYS A 9 -31.28 -13.01 25.95
CA LYS A 9 -30.60 -14.22 26.44
C LYS A 9 -31.04 -14.63 27.85
N GLN A 10 -31.21 -13.65 28.75
CA GLN A 10 -31.66 -13.89 30.13
C GLN A 10 -33.04 -14.56 30.18
N MET A 11 -33.97 -14.12 29.33
CA MET A 11 -35.31 -14.69 29.27
C MET A 11 -35.28 -16.15 28.79
N ARG A 12 -34.39 -16.49 27.85
CA ARG A 12 -34.22 -17.87 27.36
C ARG A 12 -33.58 -18.78 28.42
N LYS A 13 -32.69 -18.25 29.26
CA LYS A 13 -32.16 -18.97 30.43
C LYS A 13 -33.26 -19.26 31.44
N LYS A 14 -34.11 -18.28 31.77
CA LYS A 14 -35.27 -18.49 32.66
C LYS A 14 -36.25 -19.55 32.13
N VAL A 15 -36.57 -19.52 30.84
CA VAL A 15 -37.38 -20.59 30.19
C VAL A 15 -36.75 -21.97 30.39
N THR A 16 -35.43 -22.02 30.27
CA THR A 16 -34.64 -23.24 30.37
C THR A 16 -34.60 -23.79 31.80
N GLU A 17 -34.39 -22.92 32.78
CA GLU A 17 -34.38 -23.24 34.22
C GLU A 17 -35.75 -23.74 34.70
N LEU A 18 -36.83 -23.05 34.32
CA LEU A 18 -38.19 -23.45 34.69
C LEU A 18 -38.58 -24.80 34.05
N TYR A 19 -38.06 -25.09 32.86
CA TYR A 19 -38.27 -26.40 32.25
C TYR A 19 -37.48 -27.50 32.97
N GLN A 20 -36.25 -27.22 33.42
CA GLN A 20 -35.47 -28.14 34.24
C GLN A 20 -36.11 -28.39 35.61
N SER A 21 -36.79 -27.40 36.18
CA SER A 21 -37.56 -27.55 37.42
C SER A 21 -38.91 -28.28 37.23
N GLY A 22 -39.10 -29.00 36.12
CA GLY A 22 -40.28 -29.82 35.85
C GLY A 22 -41.54 -29.07 35.40
N LYS A 23 -41.49 -27.75 35.12
CA LYS A 23 -42.70 -27.02 34.70
C LYS A 23 -43.04 -27.29 33.23
N GLY A 24 -44.32 -27.55 32.97
CA GLY A 24 -44.84 -27.74 31.61
C GLY A 24 -44.87 -26.44 30.78
N TYR A 25 -44.89 -26.56 29.45
CA TYR A 25 -44.82 -25.42 28.53
C TYR A 25 -45.89 -24.34 28.75
N LYS A 26 -47.11 -24.74 29.16
CA LYS A 26 -48.23 -23.81 29.44
C LYS A 26 -47.95 -22.96 30.68
N ALA A 27 -47.40 -23.56 31.74
CA ALA A 27 -47.05 -22.87 32.97
C ALA A 27 -45.90 -21.87 32.75
N ILE A 28 -44.88 -22.27 31.97
CA ILE A 28 -43.75 -21.40 31.61
C ILE A 28 -44.22 -20.22 30.75
N SER A 29 -45.10 -20.49 29.78
CA SER A 29 -45.70 -19.47 28.90
C SER A 29 -46.45 -18.41 29.70
N LYS A 30 -47.31 -18.83 30.64
CA LYS A 30 -48.08 -17.91 31.52
C LYS A 30 -47.16 -17.14 32.47
N ALA A 31 -46.16 -17.80 33.06
CA ALA A 31 -45.24 -17.17 34.03
C ALA A 31 -44.32 -16.11 33.42
N LEU A 32 -43.94 -16.27 32.14
CA LEU A 32 -43.00 -15.36 31.47
C LEU A 32 -43.65 -14.46 30.41
N GLY A 33 -44.98 -14.55 30.23
CA GLY A 33 -45.70 -13.78 29.21
C GLY A 33 -45.27 -14.09 27.77
N LEU A 34 -44.72 -15.29 27.52
CA LEU A 34 -44.23 -15.70 26.19
C LEU A 34 -45.24 -16.61 25.51
N GLN A 35 -45.34 -16.54 24.18
CA GLN A 35 -46.16 -17.47 23.41
C GLN A 35 -45.67 -18.92 23.59
N ARG A 36 -46.60 -19.87 23.74
CA ARG A 36 -46.27 -21.30 23.94
C ARG A 36 -45.37 -21.88 22.84
N THR A 37 -45.56 -21.45 21.59
CA THR A 37 -44.74 -21.83 20.43
C THR A 37 -43.28 -21.40 20.61
N THR A 38 -43.06 -20.20 21.14
CA THR A 38 -41.73 -19.67 21.45
C THR A 38 -41.05 -20.45 22.57
N VAL A 39 -41.78 -20.78 23.64
CA VAL A 39 -41.28 -21.64 24.74
C VAL A 39 -40.84 -22.99 24.19
N ARG A 40 -41.70 -23.62 23.36
CA ARG A 40 -41.38 -24.89 22.69
C ARG A 40 -40.15 -24.78 21.79
N ALA A 41 -40.04 -23.71 21.00
CA ALA A 41 -38.90 -23.49 20.11
C ALA A 41 -37.57 -23.30 20.88
N ILE A 42 -37.59 -22.59 22.01
CA ILE A 42 -36.40 -22.40 22.86
C ILE A 42 -35.93 -23.74 23.42
N ILE A 43 -36.85 -24.53 23.97
CA ILE A 43 -36.54 -25.82 24.62
C ILE A 43 -36.06 -26.84 23.59
N HIS A 44 -36.75 -26.95 22.45
CA HIS A 44 -36.33 -27.80 21.35
C HIS A 44 -34.94 -27.44 20.81
N LYS A 45 -34.66 -26.13 20.65
CA LYS A 45 -33.32 -25.67 20.24
C LYS A 45 -32.26 -26.08 21.26
N ARG A 46 -32.53 -25.92 22.56
CA ARG A 46 -31.60 -26.32 23.61
C ARG A 46 -31.35 -27.83 23.61
N GLN A 47 -32.40 -28.64 23.50
CA GLN A 47 -32.27 -30.11 23.44
C GLN A 47 -31.43 -30.54 22.23
N LYS A 48 -31.63 -29.88 21.07
CA LYS A 48 -30.91 -30.22 19.83
C LYS A 48 -29.46 -29.72 19.79
N HIS A 49 -29.17 -28.54 20.32
CA HIS A 49 -27.87 -27.87 20.14
C HIS A 49 -27.11 -27.60 21.44
N GLY A 50 -27.64 -28.00 22.59
CA GLY A 50 -27.05 -27.79 23.91
C GLY A 50 -26.94 -26.33 24.37
N THR A 51 -27.40 -25.36 23.56
CA THR A 51 -27.16 -23.92 23.81
C THR A 51 -28.42 -23.08 23.84
N VAL A 52 -28.41 -22.06 24.71
CA VAL A 52 -29.42 -21.00 24.76
C VAL A 52 -29.05 -19.81 23.85
N GLU A 53 -27.80 -19.75 23.38
CA GLU A 53 -27.28 -18.71 22.49
C GLU A 53 -27.99 -18.69 21.13
N ASN A 54 -27.98 -17.53 20.49
CA ASN A 54 -28.37 -17.44 19.09
C ASN A 54 -27.39 -18.27 18.24
N LEU A 55 -27.93 -19.18 17.42
CA LEU A 55 -27.12 -19.87 16.43
C LEU A 55 -26.68 -18.89 15.34
N PRO A 56 -25.48 -19.07 14.76
CA PRO A 56 -25.06 -18.33 13.59
C PRO A 56 -26.09 -18.51 12.47
N ARG A 57 -26.54 -17.40 11.86
CA ARG A 57 -27.47 -17.47 10.72
C ARG A 57 -26.77 -18.08 9.51
N SER A 58 -27.44 -18.98 8.81
CA SER A 58 -26.94 -19.67 7.62
C SER A 58 -26.73 -18.70 6.43
N GLY A 59 -25.78 -19.02 5.54
CA GLY A 59 -25.54 -18.30 4.27
C GLY A 59 -24.40 -17.28 4.26
N PHE A 60 -24.34 -16.37 5.24
CA PHE A 60 -23.35 -15.28 5.25
C PHE A 60 -21.88 -15.70 5.53
N PRO A 61 -21.57 -16.75 6.33
CA PRO A 61 -20.19 -17.17 6.58
C PRO A 61 -19.43 -17.60 5.31
N ARG A 62 -20.13 -18.20 4.33
CA ARG A 62 -19.52 -18.61 3.05
C ARG A 62 -19.16 -17.40 2.18
N ALA A 63 -20.07 -16.43 2.09
CA ALA A 63 -19.84 -15.17 1.37
C ALA A 63 -18.69 -14.35 1.99
N GLN A 64 -18.59 -14.31 3.33
CA GLN A 64 -17.49 -13.64 4.02
C GLN A 64 -16.13 -14.30 3.73
N ARG A 65 -16.06 -15.64 3.71
CA ARG A 65 -14.82 -16.35 3.38
C ARG A 65 -14.34 -16.03 1.97
N ARG A 66 -15.26 -16.03 0.99
CA ARG A 66 -14.97 -15.66 -0.40
C ARG A 66 -14.44 -14.23 -0.51
N LEU A 67 -15.10 -13.28 0.17
CA LEU A 67 -14.67 -11.89 0.22
C LEU A 67 -13.22 -11.74 0.72
N ILE A 68 -12.87 -12.43 1.80
CA ILE A 68 -11.51 -12.37 2.37
C ILE A 68 -10.50 -13.00 1.42
N GLN A 69 -10.84 -14.12 0.77
CA GLN A 69 -9.96 -14.78 -0.19
C GLN A 69 -9.69 -13.90 -1.42
N GLU A 70 -10.73 -13.28 -1.97
CA GLU A 70 -10.63 -12.40 -3.14
C GLU A 70 -9.72 -11.20 -2.86
N VAL A 71 -9.94 -10.53 -1.72
CA VAL A 71 -9.11 -9.40 -1.27
C VAL A 71 -7.68 -9.83 -0.91
N THR A 72 -7.49 -11.03 -0.38
CA THR A 72 -6.14 -11.51 -0.03
C THR A 72 -5.32 -11.87 -1.27
N LYS A 73 -5.98 -12.37 -2.33
CA LYS A 73 -5.38 -12.68 -3.63
C LYS A 73 -5.07 -11.40 -4.39
N ASN A 74 -6.05 -10.51 -4.50
CA ASN A 74 -5.96 -9.24 -5.23
C ASN A 74 -6.32 -8.07 -4.30
N PRO A 75 -5.35 -7.50 -3.58
CA PRO A 75 -5.63 -6.48 -2.58
C PRO A 75 -6.03 -5.12 -3.19
N THR A 76 -5.92 -4.95 -4.51
CA THR A 76 -6.33 -3.76 -5.26
C THR A 76 -7.81 -3.76 -5.67
N THR A 77 -8.55 -4.84 -5.42
CA THR A 77 -9.95 -4.97 -5.84
C THR A 77 -10.82 -3.90 -5.19
N THR A 78 -11.61 -3.21 -6.02
CA THR A 78 -12.46 -2.11 -5.53
C THR A 78 -13.69 -2.64 -4.79
N SER A 79 -14.29 -1.82 -3.93
CA SER A 79 -15.55 -2.20 -3.28
C SER A 79 -16.66 -2.55 -4.29
N LYS A 80 -16.69 -1.89 -5.45
CA LYS A 80 -17.68 -2.14 -6.52
C LYS A 80 -17.48 -3.51 -7.16
N GLU A 81 -16.23 -3.89 -7.44
CA GLU A 81 -15.90 -5.24 -7.92
C GLU A 81 -16.28 -6.31 -6.89
N LEU A 82 -16.01 -6.07 -5.61
CA LEU A 82 -16.40 -7.02 -4.56
C LEU A 82 -17.93 -7.13 -4.42
N GLN A 83 -18.67 -6.04 -4.60
CA GLN A 83 -20.13 -6.07 -4.64
C GLN A 83 -20.64 -6.89 -5.84
N ALA A 84 -20.06 -6.70 -7.02
CA ALA A 84 -20.41 -7.47 -8.21
C ALA A 84 -20.11 -8.97 -8.04
N SER A 85 -18.95 -9.32 -7.45
CA SER A 85 -18.59 -10.71 -7.12
C SER A 85 -19.60 -11.34 -6.16
N LEU A 86 -20.07 -10.61 -5.15
CA LEU A 86 -21.09 -11.11 -4.22
C LEU A 86 -22.47 -11.22 -4.85
N ALA A 87 -22.85 -10.30 -5.75
CA ALA A 87 -24.11 -10.35 -6.49
C ALA A 87 -24.21 -11.63 -7.33
N SER A 88 -23.09 -12.11 -7.91
CA SER A 88 -23.04 -13.38 -8.66
C SER A 88 -23.46 -14.61 -7.82
N VAL A 89 -23.34 -14.52 -6.49
CA VAL A 89 -23.72 -15.58 -5.54
C VAL A 89 -25.08 -15.28 -4.88
N LYS A 90 -25.87 -14.37 -5.46
CA LYS A 90 -27.17 -13.91 -4.94
C LYS A 90 -27.05 -13.26 -3.54
N VAL A 91 -25.89 -12.67 -3.23
CA VAL A 91 -25.63 -11.96 -1.96
C VAL A 91 -25.48 -10.47 -2.24
N SER A 92 -26.53 -9.70 -1.95
CA SER A 92 -26.48 -8.23 -2.05
C SER A 92 -26.00 -7.62 -0.74
N VAL A 93 -24.92 -6.80 -0.82
CA VAL A 93 -24.30 -6.18 0.35
C VAL A 93 -23.96 -4.72 0.04
N HIS A 94 -24.31 -3.82 0.95
CA HIS A 94 -23.92 -2.42 0.88
C HIS A 94 -22.42 -2.25 1.19
N ASP A 95 -21.75 -1.30 0.53
CA ASP A 95 -20.29 -1.05 0.68
C ASP A 95 -19.88 -0.82 2.15
N SER A 96 -20.69 -0.12 2.94
CA SER A 96 -20.42 0.08 4.37
C SER A 96 -20.38 -1.23 5.17
N SER A 97 -21.19 -2.22 4.79
CA SER A 97 -21.17 -3.55 5.42
C SER A 97 -19.93 -4.33 5.01
N LEU A 98 -19.50 -4.18 3.76
CA LEU A 98 -18.29 -4.79 3.23
C LEU A 98 -17.04 -4.27 3.97
N ARG A 99 -16.91 -2.94 4.10
CA ARG A 99 -15.84 -2.28 4.86
C ARG A 99 -15.80 -2.72 6.32
N LYS A 100 -16.95 -2.73 7.01
CA LYS A 100 -17.03 -3.17 8.41
C LYS A 100 -16.59 -4.63 8.57
N ARG A 101 -16.96 -5.50 7.64
CA ARG A 101 -16.58 -6.92 7.68
C ARG A 101 -15.09 -7.13 7.39
N LEU A 102 -14.54 -6.46 6.38
CA LEU A 102 -13.10 -6.49 6.11
C LEU A 102 -12.30 -5.95 7.30
N GLY A 103 -12.75 -4.83 7.89
CA GLY A 103 -12.13 -4.25 9.07
C GLY A 103 -12.13 -5.19 10.29
N LYS A 104 -13.22 -5.94 10.52
CA LYS A 104 -13.26 -7.00 11.56
C LYS A 104 -12.22 -8.10 11.36
N ASN A 105 -11.69 -8.26 10.15
CA ASN A 105 -10.64 -9.23 9.81
C ASN A 105 -9.26 -8.54 9.66
N GLY A 106 -9.14 -7.29 10.10
CA GLY A 106 -7.90 -6.49 10.04
C GLY A 106 -7.54 -6.00 8.64
N LEU A 107 -8.44 -6.08 7.66
CA LEU A 107 -8.22 -5.58 6.30
C LEU A 107 -8.80 -4.17 6.16
N HIS A 108 -7.93 -3.21 5.86
CA HIS A 108 -8.33 -1.82 5.70
C HIS A 108 -7.84 -1.25 4.38
N GLY A 109 -8.69 -0.47 3.73
CA GLY A 109 -8.29 0.33 2.58
C GLY A 109 -7.24 1.36 3.00
N ARG A 110 -6.10 1.35 2.34
CA ARG A 110 -5.00 2.31 2.53
C ARG A 110 -4.44 2.71 1.18
N VAL A 111 -3.93 3.93 1.09
CA VAL A 111 -3.13 4.33 -0.07
C VAL A 111 -1.88 3.44 -0.13
N PRO A 112 -1.62 2.75 -1.26
CA PRO A 112 -0.44 1.93 -1.43
C PRO A 112 0.81 2.80 -1.42
N ARG A 113 1.91 2.24 -0.90
CA ARG A 113 3.22 2.89 -1.07
C ARG A 113 3.64 2.72 -2.54
N ARG A 114 4.19 3.77 -3.13
CA ARG A 114 4.82 3.71 -4.46
C ARG A 114 6.30 3.43 -4.25
N LYS A 115 6.79 2.31 -4.78
CA LYS A 115 8.21 1.94 -4.71
C LYS A 115 8.61 1.20 -5.99
N PRO A 116 9.83 1.43 -6.50
CA PRO A 116 10.38 0.58 -7.54
C PRO A 116 10.58 -0.83 -6.99
N LEU A 117 10.35 -1.84 -7.84
CA LEU A 117 10.74 -3.21 -7.53
C LEU A 117 12.26 -3.33 -7.66
N LEU A 118 12.94 -3.68 -6.57
CA LEU A 118 14.38 -3.88 -6.57
C LEU A 118 14.72 -5.36 -6.85
N SER A 119 15.68 -5.58 -7.73
CA SER A 119 16.28 -6.90 -7.93
C SER A 119 17.17 -7.29 -6.73
N LYS A 120 17.39 -8.59 -6.50
CA LYS A 120 18.32 -9.04 -5.45
C LYS A 120 19.74 -8.47 -5.65
N LYS A 121 20.17 -8.31 -6.91
CA LYS A 121 21.44 -7.68 -7.29
C LYS A 121 21.50 -6.23 -6.80
N ASN A 122 20.46 -5.45 -7.07
CA ASN A 122 20.42 -4.03 -6.67
C ASN A 122 20.36 -3.87 -5.15
N VAL A 123 19.66 -4.77 -4.44
CA VAL A 123 19.65 -4.79 -2.97
C VAL A 123 21.06 -5.03 -2.40
N LYS A 124 21.80 -6.02 -2.95
CA LYS A 124 23.18 -6.29 -2.53
C LYS A 124 24.11 -5.10 -2.82
N ALA A 125 24.00 -4.50 -4.01
CA ALA A 125 24.80 -3.35 -4.39
C ALA A 125 24.54 -2.13 -3.48
N CYS A 126 23.26 -1.83 -3.22
CA CYS A 126 22.86 -0.75 -2.32
C CYS A 126 23.37 -0.96 -0.89
N LEU A 127 23.31 -2.19 -0.37
CA LEU A 127 23.86 -2.52 0.95
C LEU A 127 25.39 -2.38 1.00
N SER A 128 26.10 -2.79 -0.06
CA SER A 128 27.55 -2.66 -0.17
C SER A 128 27.97 -1.19 -0.19
N PHE A 129 27.27 -0.37 -0.97
CA PHE A 129 27.49 1.08 -1.04
C PHE A 129 27.27 1.73 0.33
N ALA A 130 26.13 1.44 0.98
CA ALA A 130 25.82 2.00 2.29
C ALA A 130 26.86 1.64 3.37
N ARG A 131 27.42 0.41 3.32
CA ARG A 131 28.48 0.00 4.24
C ARG A 131 29.81 0.70 3.95
N LYS A 132 30.16 0.84 2.66
CA LYS A 132 31.41 1.48 2.21
C LYS A 132 31.48 2.95 2.65
N HIS A 133 30.36 3.65 2.57
CA HIS A 133 30.26 5.08 2.82
C HIS A 133 29.67 5.41 4.21
N LEU A 134 29.59 4.43 5.12
CA LEU A 134 28.96 4.62 6.44
C LEU A 134 29.75 5.59 7.31
N ASP A 135 31.08 5.50 7.24
CA ASP A 135 32.02 6.26 8.07
C ASP A 135 32.61 7.47 7.32
N ASP A 136 32.07 7.80 6.14
CA ASP A 136 32.54 8.96 5.39
C ASP A 136 32.21 10.26 6.15
N PRO A 137 33.17 11.19 6.25
CA PRO A 137 33.00 12.40 7.05
C PRO A 137 31.92 13.31 6.46
N GLN A 138 31.27 14.12 7.30
CA GLN A 138 30.26 15.07 6.85
C GLN A 138 30.76 16.00 5.73
N ASP A 139 32.02 16.44 5.80
CA ASP A 139 32.65 17.28 4.78
C ASP A 139 32.67 16.63 3.38
N PHE A 140 32.75 15.30 3.31
CA PHE A 140 32.66 14.57 2.04
C PHE A 140 31.28 14.73 1.41
N TRP A 141 30.22 14.56 2.21
CA TRP A 141 28.84 14.69 1.76
C TRP A 141 28.46 16.13 1.41
N GLU A 142 28.96 17.10 2.18
CA GLU A 142 28.78 18.52 1.89
C GLU A 142 29.46 18.95 0.59
N ASN A 143 30.58 18.29 0.27
CA ASN A 143 31.37 18.55 -0.92
C ASN A 143 31.02 17.61 -2.10
N THR A 144 29.89 16.91 -2.03
CA THR A 144 29.37 16.06 -3.11
C THR A 144 28.34 16.83 -3.93
N LEU A 145 28.54 16.89 -5.25
CA LEU A 145 27.58 17.42 -6.20
C LEU A 145 26.69 16.29 -6.72
N TRP A 146 25.44 16.30 -6.29
CA TRP A 146 24.40 15.36 -6.70
C TRP A 146 23.81 15.80 -8.02
N THR A 147 23.66 14.87 -8.96
CA THR A 147 23.07 15.15 -10.27
C THR A 147 22.05 14.08 -10.62
N ASP A 148 20.94 14.50 -11.22
CA ASP A 148 19.90 13.58 -11.69
C ASP A 148 19.08 14.21 -12.82
N GLU A 149 18.41 13.36 -13.60
CA GLU A 149 17.39 13.77 -14.55
C GLU A 149 16.00 13.49 -14.02
N THR A 150 15.13 14.49 -14.06
CA THR A 150 13.72 14.32 -13.77
C THR A 150 12.86 14.62 -14.99
N LYS A 151 11.73 13.91 -15.07
CA LYS A 151 10.69 14.15 -16.07
C LYS A 151 9.54 14.85 -15.37
N VAL A 152 9.31 16.11 -15.74
CA VAL A 152 8.18 16.91 -15.27
C VAL A 152 7.02 16.70 -16.23
N GLU A 153 5.96 16.06 -15.75
CA GLU A 153 4.74 15.79 -16.53
C GLU A 153 3.78 16.98 -16.41
N LEU A 154 3.18 17.41 -17.53
CA LEU A 154 2.20 18.52 -17.53
C LEU A 154 0.91 18.15 -16.80
N PHE A 155 0.49 16.88 -16.95
CA PHE A 155 -0.67 16.32 -16.26
C PHE A 155 -0.23 15.14 -15.39
N GLY A 156 0.00 15.38 -14.09
CA GLY A 156 0.29 14.31 -13.14
C GLY A 156 -0.92 13.38 -12.94
N ARG A 157 -0.71 12.06 -13.04
CA ARG A 157 -1.77 11.08 -12.68
C ARG A 157 -2.06 11.12 -11.17
N CYS A 158 -3.19 11.70 -10.81
CA CYS A 158 -3.78 11.62 -9.47
C CYS A 158 -4.80 10.46 -9.39
N VAL A 159 -4.38 9.23 -9.70
CA VAL A 159 -5.20 8.04 -9.41
C VAL A 159 -4.69 7.39 -8.13
N SER A 160 -5.26 7.81 -7.01
CA SER A 160 -5.09 7.10 -5.74
C SER A 160 -6.02 5.89 -5.74
N ASN A 161 -5.50 4.73 -6.14
CA ASN A 161 -6.18 3.45 -5.90
C ASN A 161 -5.92 3.01 -4.46
N TYR A 162 -6.96 2.67 -3.71
CA TYR A 162 -6.82 2.09 -2.38
C TYR A 162 -6.45 0.61 -2.49
N VAL A 163 -5.66 0.12 -1.54
CA VAL A 163 -5.31 -1.29 -1.38
C VAL A 163 -5.79 -1.76 -0.01
N TRP A 164 -6.47 -2.89 0.03
CA TRP A 164 -6.86 -3.57 1.26
C TRP A 164 -5.66 -4.30 1.85
N ARG A 165 -5.21 -3.87 3.02
CA ARG A 165 -4.06 -4.50 3.69
C ARG A 165 -4.22 -4.57 5.20
N LYS A 166 -3.47 -5.49 5.81
CA LYS A 166 -3.29 -5.56 7.26
C LYS A 166 -2.30 -4.50 7.73
N SER A 167 -2.36 -4.17 9.01
CA SER A 167 -1.32 -3.36 9.68
C SER A 167 0.07 -3.95 9.43
N ASN A 168 1.09 -3.10 9.31
CA ASN A 168 2.50 -3.47 9.10
C ASN A 168 2.84 -4.22 7.80
N THR A 169 1.91 -4.34 6.84
CA THR A 169 2.17 -4.99 5.54
C THR A 169 2.40 -4.01 4.38
N ALA A 170 2.72 -2.75 4.68
CA ALA A 170 2.80 -1.66 3.70
C ALA A 170 3.80 -1.90 2.56
N PHE A 171 4.90 -2.61 2.84
CA PHE A 171 6.01 -2.83 1.90
C PHE A 171 6.00 -4.21 1.26
N GLN A 172 4.93 -5.00 1.45
CA GLN A 172 4.78 -6.26 0.73
C GLN A 172 4.54 -5.98 -0.76
N LYS A 173 5.14 -6.79 -1.64
CA LYS A 173 5.08 -6.61 -3.10
C LYS A 173 3.66 -6.42 -3.65
N LYS A 174 2.70 -7.16 -3.12
CA LYS A 174 1.27 -7.09 -3.51
C LYS A 174 0.55 -5.81 -3.07
N ASN A 175 1.11 -5.06 -2.12
CA ASN A 175 0.51 -3.85 -1.54
C ASN A 175 1.16 -2.55 -2.04
N ILE A 176 2.11 -2.65 -2.97
CA ILE A 176 2.83 -1.53 -3.56
C ILE A 176 2.23 -1.27 -4.94
N LEU A 177 1.99 0.00 -5.26
CA LEU A 177 1.60 0.38 -6.61
C LEU A 177 2.87 0.62 -7.42
N LEU A 178 2.97 -0.05 -8.56
CA LEU A 178 4.08 0.16 -9.49
C LEU A 178 3.93 1.51 -10.17
N THR A 179 5.02 2.26 -10.21
CA THR A 179 5.07 3.53 -10.92
C THR A 179 5.26 3.25 -12.41
N VAL A 180 4.24 3.49 -13.22
CA VAL A 180 4.35 3.58 -14.69
C VAL A 180 4.02 5.01 -15.11
N LYS A 181 4.87 5.62 -15.95
CA LYS A 181 4.75 7.02 -16.40
C LYS A 181 4.23 7.05 -17.84
N TYR A 182 3.01 7.54 -18.10
CA TYR A 182 2.48 7.72 -19.48
C TYR A 182 1.45 8.86 -19.59
N GLY A 183 1.59 9.68 -20.65
CA GLY A 183 0.58 10.58 -21.22
C GLY A 183 0.65 12.06 -20.81
N GLY A 184 0.28 12.97 -21.72
CA GLY A 184 0.00 14.38 -21.40
C GLY A 184 1.08 15.42 -21.72
N GLY A 185 2.19 15.03 -22.36
CA GLY A 185 3.33 15.92 -22.60
C GLY A 185 4.21 16.07 -21.35
N SER A 186 5.50 16.26 -21.56
CA SER A 186 6.49 16.31 -20.48
C SER A 186 7.77 16.97 -20.90
N VAL A 187 8.44 17.65 -19.97
CA VAL A 187 9.78 18.18 -20.16
C VAL A 187 10.75 17.35 -19.32
N MET A 188 11.88 16.97 -19.92
CA MET A 188 12.98 16.35 -19.19
C MET A 188 13.96 17.44 -18.76
N VAL A 189 14.37 17.39 -17.51
CA VAL A 189 15.21 18.39 -16.89
C VAL A 189 16.37 17.70 -16.20
N TRP A 190 17.59 18.14 -16.49
CA TRP A 190 18.78 17.81 -15.72
C TRP A 190 18.98 18.87 -14.64
N GLY A 191 19.32 18.45 -13.43
CA GLY A 191 19.63 19.36 -12.35
C GLY A 191 20.77 18.84 -11.49
N CYS A 192 21.39 19.75 -10.75
CA CYS A 192 22.37 19.40 -9.75
C CYS A 192 22.17 20.19 -8.45
N PHE A 193 22.65 19.64 -7.34
CA PHE A 193 22.66 20.34 -6.05
C PHE A 193 23.77 19.79 -5.14
N ALA A 194 24.12 20.56 -4.12
CA ALA A 194 25.01 20.13 -3.03
C ALA A 194 24.38 20.53 -1.69
N ALA A 195 25.06 20.24 -0.57
CA ALA A 195 24.57 20.65 0.75
C ALA A 195 24.42 22.17 0.89
N SER A 196 25.23 22.94 0.15
CA SER A 196 25.17 24.41 0.13
C SER A 196 23.97 24.96 -0.66
N GLY A 197 23.26 24.15 -1.45
CA GLY A 197 22.06 24.57 -2.17
C GLY A 197 21.91 24.01 -3.58
N PRO A 198 20.90 24.50 -4.32
CA PRO A 198 20.66 24.10 -5.71
C PRO A 198 21.73 24.66 -6.64
N GLY A 199 22.22 23.81 -7.54
CA GLY A 199 23.09 24.19 -8.65
C GLY A 199 22.29 24.57 -9.89
N ARG A 200 22.93 24.49 -11.06
CA ARG A 200 22.29 24.81 -12.33
C ARG A 200 21.33 23.72 -12.79
N LEU A 201 20.39 24.13 -13.63
CA LEU A 201 19.33 23.32 -14.19
C LEU A 201 19.34 23.50 -15.71
N ALA A 202 19.22 22.40 -16.45
CA ALA A 202 19.23 22.38 -17.90
C ALA A 202 17.99 21.64 -18.43
N VAL A 203 17.23 22.31 -19.30
CA VAL A 203 16.10 21.69 -19.99
C VAL A 203 16.62 20.86 -21.17
N ILE A 204 16.16 19.61 -21.25
CA ILE A 204 16.56 18.67 -22.30
C ILE A 204 15.44 18.57 -23.32
N ASN A 205 15.76 18.95 -24.55
CA ASN A 205 14.85 18.82 -25.68
C ASN A 205 15.04 17.45 -26.34
N GLY A 206 14.05 16.57 -26.20
CA GLY A 206 14.05 15.23 -26.80
C GLY A 206 14.73 14.16 -25.95
N THR A 207 15.24 13.12 -26.60
CA THR A 207 15.90 11.98 -25.94
C THR A 207 17.38 12.31 -25.68
N MET A 208 17.80 12.23 -24.42
CA MET A 208 19.21 12.43 -24.06
C MET A 208 20.05 11.24 -24.52
N ASN A 209 21.08 11.52 -25.32
CA ASN A 209 22.17 10.58 -25.61
C ASN A 209 23.45 10.99 -24.86
N SER A 210 24.50 10.18 -24.94
CA SER A 210 25.78 10.45 -24.25
C SER A 210 26.43 11.78 -24.65
N ALA A 211 26.30 12.21 -25.91
CA ALA A 211 26.90 13.47 -26.38
C ALA A 211 26.16 14.69 -25.80
N VAL A 212 24.83 14.65 -25.78
CA VAL A 212 24.00 15.69 -25.13
C VAL A 212 24.30 15.73 -23.63
N TYR A 213 24.43 14.57 -22.99
CA TYR A 213 24.81 14.49 -21.58
C TYR A 213 26.17 15.15 -21.30
N GLN A 214 27.20 14.81 -22.08
CA GLN A 214 28.52 15.43 -21.95
C GLN A 214 28.49 16.95 -22.15
N LYS A 215 27.66 17.45 -23.08
CA LYS A 215 27.45 18.88 -23.29
C LYS A 215 26.84 19.52 -22.04
N ILE A 216 25.80 18.92 -21.47
CA ILE A 216 25.15 19.40 -20.25
C ILE A 216 26.16 19.44 -19.09
N LEU A 217 26.95 18.38 -18.90
CA LEU A 217 27.98 18.36 -17.85
C LEU A 217 29.03 19.45 -18.05
N LYS A 218 29.50 19.64 -19.29
CA LYS A 218 30.47 20.68 -19.63
C LYS A 218 29.97 22.07 -19.28
N GLU A 219 28.72 22.36 -19.61
CA GLU A 219 28.11 23.68 -19.46
C GLU A 219 27.68 23.99 -18.02
N ASN A 220 27.32 22.97 -17.23
CA ASN A 220 26.65 23.17 -15.95
C ASN A 220 27.44 22.74 -14.72
N VAL A 221 28.26 21.69 -14.77
CA VAL A 221 28.91 21.14 -13.57
C VAL A 221 29.92 22.12 -12.97
N ARG A 222 30.93 22.53 -13.74
CA ARG A 222 31.98 23.42 -13.21
C ARG A 222 31.46 24.78 -12.76
N PRO A 223 30.54 25.43 -13.50
CA PRO A 223 29.91 26.63 -12.99
C PRO A 223 29.13 26.40 -11.70
N SER A 224 28.37 25.30 -11.58
CA SER A 224 27.65 24.97 -10.35
C SER A 224 28.59 24.74 -9.16
N VAL A 225 29.70 24.03 -9.36
CA VAL A 225 30.75 23.83 -8.33
C VAL A 225 31.28 25.16 -7.81
N ARG A 226 31.50 26.14 -8.71
CA ARG A 226 31.97 27.47 -8.33
C ARG A 226 30.89 28.28 -7.62
N ASP A 227 29.66 28.28 -8.17
CA ASP A 227 28.52 29.02 -7.64
C ASP A 227 28.17 28.50 -6.22
N LEU A 228 28.30 27.19 -5.99
CA LEU A 228 28.09 26.49 -4.71
C LEU A 228 29.32 26.49 -3.78
N LYS A 229 30.44 27.08 -4.22
CA LYS A 229 31.71 27.20 -3.47
C LYS A 229 32.26 25.87 -2.94
N LEU A 230 32.13 24.80 -3.72
CA LEU A 230 32.65 23.49 -3.35
C LEU A 230 34.20 23.47 -3.36
N LYS A 231 34.79 22.66 -2.48
CA LYS A 231 36.25 22.51 -2.37
C LYS A 231 36.82 21.76 -3.58
N ARG A 232 38.12 21.89 -3.83
CA ARG A 232 38.81 21.23 -4.95
C ARG A 232 38.68 19.69 -4.96
N THR A 233 38.38 19.09 -3.82
CA THR A 233 38.18 17.64 -3.62
C THR A 233 36.74 17.18 -3.90
N TRP A 234 35.91 18.01 -4.56
CA TRP A 234 34.51 17.69 -4.82
C TRP A 234 34.34 16.40 -5.63
N VAL A 235 33.24 15.71 -5.39
CA VAL A 235 32.87 14.45 -6.07
C VAL A 235 31.55 14.64 -6.79
N LEU A 236 31.45 14.11 -8.00
CA LEU A 236 30.23 14.08 -8.80
C LEU A 236 29.47 12.79 -8.51
N GLN A 237 28.21 12.89 -8.07
CA GLN A 237 27.31 11.75 -8.05
C GLN A 237 26.41 11.78 -9.29
N GLN A 238 26.33 10.65 -9.98
CA GLN A 238 25.42 10.38 -11.09
C GLN A 238 24.87 8.95 -10.95
N ASP A 239 23.74 8.64 -11.59
CA ASP A 239 23.20 7.28 -11.59
C ASP A 239 23.96 6.35 -12.57
N ASN A 240 23.59 5.06 -12.58
CA ASN A 240 24.20 4.04 -13.43
C ASN A 240 23.49 3.85 -14.78
N ASP A 241 22.82 4.89 -15.31
CA ASP A 241 22.23 4.84 -16.65
C ASP A 241 23.30 4.48 -17.71
N PRO A 242 22.98 3.63 -18.71
CA PRO A 242 23.89 3.29 -19.80
C PRO A 242 24.57 4.50 -20.46
N LYS A 243 23.92 5.66 -20.54
CA LYS A 243 24.52 6.88 -21.12
C LYS A 243 25.63 7.47 -20.23
N HIS A 244 25.51 7.34 -18.91
CA HIS A 244 26.48 7.80 -17.91
C HIS A 244 27.68 6.86 -17.82
N THR A 245 27.41 5.55 -17.93
CA THR A 245 28.42 4.48 -17.86
C THR A 245 29.01 4.10 -19.22
N SER A 246 28.58 4.76 -20.31
CA SER A 246 29.11 4.54 -21.65
C SER A 246 30.62 4.82 -21.71
N LYS A 247 31.34 4.11 -22.59
CA LYS A 247 32.79 4.30 -22.78
C LYS A 247 33.12 5.76 -23.09
N SER A 248 32.35 6.39 -23.98
CA SER A 248 32.51 7.80 -24.35
C SER A 248 32.38 8.74 -23.15
N THR A 249 31.33 8.60 -22.33
CA THR A 249 31.14 9.46 -21.14
C THR A 249 32.20 9.19 -20.07
N SER A 250 32.57 7.92 -19.87
CA SER A 250 33.60 7.53 -18.91
C SER A 250 34.97 8.13 -19.27
N GLU A 251 35.35 8.07 -20.55
CA GLU A 251 36.59 8.70 -21.06
C GLU A 251 36.53 10.23 -20.94
N TRP A 252 35.37 10.83 -21.23
CA TRP A 252 35.16 12.26 -21.09
C TRP A 252 35.32 12.73 -19.63
N LEU A 253 34.74 12.02 -18.66
CA LEU A 253 34.87 12.34 -17.24
C LEU A 253 36.33 12.26 -16.76
N LYS A 254 37.05 11.20 -17.18
CA LYS A 254 38.49 11.04 -16.92
C LYS A 254 39.30 12.19 -17.52
N LYS A 255 39.05 12.54 -18.80
CA LYS A 255 39.72 13.65 -19.49
C LYS A 255 39.49 14.99 -18.78
N ASN A 256 38.30 15.20 -18.22
CA ASN A 256 37.94 16.43 -17.51
C ASN A 256 38.32 16.43 -16.02
N LYS A 257 38.99 15.37 -15.54
CA LYS A 257 39.44 15.16 -14.15
C LYS A 257 38.29 15.25 -13.13
N MET A 258 37.12 14.71 -13.49
CA MET A 258 35.97 14.64 -12.59
C MET A 258 35.99 13.31 -11.83
N LYS A 259 36.03 13.39 -10.49
CA LYS A 259 35.89 12.20 -9.63
C LYS A 259 34.41 11.87 -9.49
N THR A 260 34.05 10.62 -9.71
CA THR A 260 32.67 10.13 -9.55
C THR A 260 32.50 9.33 -8.26
N LEU A 261 31.32 9.43 -7.64
CA LEU A 261 30.92 8.62 -6.51
C LEU A 261 30.53 7.21 -7.00
N GLU A 262 31.24 6.19 -6.53
CA GLU A 262 31.05 4.77 -6.90
C GLU A 262 30.58 3.90 -5.73
#